data_AF-A0A750P2X8-F1
#
_entry.id   AF-A0A750P2X8-F1
#
_cell.length_a   1.000
_cell.length_b   1.000
_cell.length_c   1.000
_cell.angle_alpha   90.00
_cell.angle_beta   90.00
_cell.angle_gamma   90.00
#
_symmetry.space_group_name_H-M   'P 1'
#
loop_
_entity.id
_entity.type
_entity.pdbx_description
1 polymer ?
#
loop_
_entity_poly.entity_id
_entity_poly.type
_entity_poly.pdbx_seq_one_letter_code
_entity_poly.pdbx_strand_id
1 'polypeptide(L)' 'MIILFSASNIGFYDEVLKFFYEQAGNWPDDLVEVTASIHIEYSGPRA' A
#
# COMPACT_ATOMS: atom_id res chain seq x y z
N MET A 1 -4.48 -5.80 -9.50
CA MET A 1 -4.51 -5.23 -8.13
C MET A 1 -3.18 -4.54 -7.94
N ILE A 2 -3.20 -3.21 -7.84
CA ILE A 2 -1.99 -2.40 -7.68
C ILE A 2 -1.78 -2.19 -6.19
N ILE A 3 -0.62 -2.63 -5.70
CA ILE A 3 -0.21 -2.48 -4.31
C ILE A 3 0.89 -1.44 -4.28
N LEU A 4 0.74 -0.45 -3.43
CA LEU A 4 1.69 0.64 -3.25
C LEU A 4 2.34 0.49 -1.87
N PHE A 5 3.61 0.86 -1.77
CA PHE A 5 4.35 0.87 -0.52
C PHE A 5 4.85 2.28 -0.23
N SER A 6 4.70 2.73 1.02
CA SER A 6 5.35 3.95 1.52
C SER A 6 6.46 3.57 2.48
N ALA A 7 7.66 4.05 2.18
CA ALA A 7 8.83 3.88 3.03
C ALA A 7 8.74 4.78 4.27
N SER A 8 8.10 5.95 4.15
CA SER A 8 7.91 6.89 5.27
C SER A 8 7.01 6.29 6.36
N ASN A 9 5.95 5.60 5.95
CA ASN A 9 4.98 5.01 6.87
C ASN A 9 5.21 3.52 7.15
N ILE A 10 6.16 2.89 6.44
CA ILE A 10 6.44 1.45 6.49
C ILE A 10 5.12 0.66 6.33
N GLY A 11 4.38 1.00 5.27
CA GLY A 11 3.00 0.54 5.09
C GLY A 11 2.65 0.25 3.64
N PHE A 12 1.76 -0.71 3.45
CA PHE A 12 1.18 -1.05 2.15
C PHE A 12 -0.20 -0.41 1.98
N TYR A 13 -0.48 0.04 0.77
CA TYR A 13 -1.69 0.76 0.39
C TYR A 13 -2.27 0.14 -0.88
N ASP A 14 -3.57 -0.12 -0.85
CA ASP A 14 -4.30 -0.60 -2.02
C ASP A 14 -4.77 0.59 -2.86
N GLU A 15 -4.49 0.59 -4.16
CA GLU A 15 -4.95 1.67 -5.05
C GLU A 15 -6.49 1.74 -5.08
N VAL A 16 -7.17 0.60 -4.96
CA VAL A 16 -8.64 0.54 -4.92
C VAL A 16 -9.22 1.29 -3.72
N LEU A 17 -8.44 1.41 -2.63
CA LEU A 17 -8.83 2.10 -1.40
C LEU A 17 -8.32 3.55 -1.34
N LYS A 18 -7.66 4.05 -2.40
CA LYS A 18 -7.10 5.40 -2.48
C LYS A 18 -8.06 6.48 -2.01
N PHE A 19 -9.30 6.45 -2.51
CA PHE A 19 -10.33 7.43 -2.14
C PHE A 19 -10.55 7.50 -0.61
N PHE A 20 -10.57 6.35 0.07
CA PHE A 20 -10.75 6.31 1.53
C PHE A 20 -9.52 6.83 2.29
N TYR A 21 -8.31 6.52 1.80
CA TYR A 21 -7.08 7.04 2.40
C TYR A 21 -6.94 8.55 2.23
N GLU A 22 -7.29 9.10 1.07
CA GLU A 22 -7.28 10.55 0.82
C GLU A 22 -8.29 11.27 1.71
N GLN A 23 -9.52 10.74 1.85
CA GLN A 23 -10.53 11.29 2.76
C GLN A 23 -10.09 11.26 4.23
N ALA A 24 -9.32 10.24 4.62
CA ALA A 24 -8.76 10.12 5.96
C ALA A 24 -7.47 10.94 6.17
N GLY A 25 -6.92 11.59 5.14
CA GLY A 25 -5.65 12.31 5.21
C GLY A 25 -4.42 11.41 5.40
N ASN A 26 -4.54 10.13 5.04
CA ASN A 26 -3.52 9.09 5.27
C ASN A 26 -2.88 8.59 3.96
N TRP A 27 -3.13 9.26 2.83
CA TRP A 27 -2.51 8.91 1.55
C TRP A 27 -1.09 9.50 1.48
N PRO A 28 -0.02 8.67 1.44
CA PRO A 28 1.35 9.17 1.42
C PRO A 28 1.78 9.70 0.05
N ASP A 29 2.70 10.67 0.04
CA ASP A 29 3.29 11.22 -1.19
C ASP A 29 4.43 10.36 -1.76
N ASP A 30 5.06 9.48 -0.94
CA ASP A 30 6.21 8.64 -1.32
C ASP A 30 5.83 7.24 -1.83
N LEU A 31 4.58 7.04 -2.23
CA LEU A 31 4.09 5.73 -2.66
C LEU A 31 4.79 5.22 -3.92
N VAL A 32 5.30 3.99 -3.86
CA VAL A 32 5.86 3.26 -5.01
C VAL A 32 5.08 1.98 -5.27
N GLU A 33 4.85 1.66 -6.54
CA GLU A 33 4.23 0.40 -6.93
C GLU A 33 5.14 -0.79 -6.61
N VAL A 34 4.57 -1.81 -5.99
CA VAL A 34 5.25 -3.07 -5.68
C VAL A 34 4.48 -4.25 -6.25
N THR A 35 5.21 -5.32 -6.56
CA THR A 35 4.58 -6.55 -7.02
C THR A 35 3.88 -7.28 -5.87
N ALA A 36 2.87 -8.08 -6.22
CA ALA A 36 2.17 -8.92 -5.25
C ALA A 36 3.12 -9.88 -4.50
N SER A 37 4.22 -10.32 -5.12
CA SER A 37 5.24 -11.14 -4.49
C SER A 37 5.92 -10.43 -3.31
N ILE A 38 6.29 -9.15 -3.47
CA ILE A 38 6.88 -8.35 -2.38
C ILE A 38 5.86 -8.16 -1.26
N HIS A 39 4.61 -7.83 -1.60
CA HIS A 39 3.56 -7.70 -0.59
C HIS A 39 3.42 -8.99 0.25
N ILE A 40 3.30 -10.16 -0.41
CA ILE A 40 3.16 -11.46 0.29
C ILE A 40 4.39 -11.77 1.15
N GLU A 41 5.60 -11.46 0.69
CA GLU A 41 6.84 -11.70 1.43
C GLU A 41 6.86 -10.94 2.76
N TYR A 42 6.38 -9.69 2.77
CA TYR A 42 6.45 -8.81 3.95
C TYR A 42 5.16 -8.73 4.77
N SER A 43 3.99 -9.05 4.21
CA SER A 43 2.69 -9.08 4.91
C SER A 43 2.25 -10.49 5.31
N GLY A 44 2.91 -11.53 4.80
CA GLY A 44 2.45 -12.90 4.87
C GLY A 44 1.33 -13.20 3.85
N PRO A 45 0.98 -14.49 3.69
CA PRO A 45 -0.16 -14.89 2.85
C PRO A 45 -1.45 -14.30 3.42
N ARG A 46 -2.31 -13.77 2.54
CA ARG A 46 -3.67 -13.35 2.90
C ARG A 46 -4.38 -14.57 3.51
N ALA A 47 -4.76 -14.47 4.78
CA ALA A 47 -5.58 -15.48 5.48
C ALA A 47 -7.02 -15.48 4.95
#